data_AF-A0A6S7JTN6-F1
#
_entry.id   AF-A0A6S7JTN6-F1
#
_cell.length_a   1.000
_cell.length_b   1.000
_cell.length_c   1.000
_cell.angle_alpha   90.00
_cell.angle_beta   90.00
_cell.angle_gamma   90.00
#
_symmetry.space_group_name_H-M   'P 1'
#
loop_
_entity.id
_entity.type
_entity.pdbx_description
1 polymer ?
#
loop_
_entity_poly.entity_id
_entity_poly.type
_entity_poly.pdbx_seq_one_letter_code
_entity_poly.pdbx_strand_id
1 'polypeptide(L)'
;MFERLINNEMPFEQLGRQCRMRDDIADLLRSLSIYKDLKTNKEKTCNNKPPDCVGGSLFFVKHTVHETQIKGSNSLCNHKEIRLILDVAVYLMKNGYSPDDVTVLCPYRGQVDKMKTAFNKESSDSREEYSTKLKYINITTVDSFQA
;
A
#
# COMPACT_ATOMS: atom_id res chain seq x y z
N MET A 1 23.68 -10.32 -6.99
CA MET A 1 24.55 -11.49 -6.73
C MET A 1 23.76 -12.81 -6.81
N PHE A 2 22.61 -12.92 -6.15
CA PHE A 2 21.78 -14.14 -6.15
C PHE A 2 21.29 -14.57 -7.54
N GLU A 3 20.74 -13.63 -8.34
CA GLU A 3 20.29 -13.90 -9.72
C GLU A 3 21.39 -14.53 -10.59
N ARG A 4 22.63 -14.03 -10.47
CA ARG A 4 23.77 -14.60 -11.21
C ARG A 4 24.01 -16.06 -10.84
N LEU A 5 23.84 -16.46 -9.59
CA LEU A 5 24.03 -17.86 -9.18
C LEU A 5 22.95 -18.76 -9.77
N ILE A 6 21.69 -18.32 -9.77
CA ILE A 6 20.59 -19.03 -10.42
C ILE A 6 20.87 -19.18 -11.93
N ASN A 7 21.30 -18.10 -12.58
CA ASN A 7 21.64 -18.12 -14.01
C ASN A 7 22.88 -18.97 -14.33
N ASN A 8 23.69 -19.33 -13.32
CA ASN A 8 24.79 -20.29 -13.43
C ASN A 8 24.38 -21.69 -12.92
N GLU A 9 23.09 -21.99 -12.92
CA GLU A 9 22.52 -23.32 -12.61
C GLU A 9 22.85 -23.84 -11.20
N MET A 10 23.17 -22.94 -10.27
CA MET A 10 23.32 -23.33 -8.87
C MET A 10 21.97 -23.82 -8.31
N PRO A 11 21.95 -24.93 -7.56
CA PRO A 11 20.72 -25.45 -6.99
C PRO A 11 20.13 -24.45 -5.99
N PHE A 12 18.81 -24.27 -6.05
CA PHE A 12 18.07 -23.43 -5.13
C PHE A 12 16.72 -24.09 -4.81
N GLU A 13 16.16 -23.73 -3.66
CA GLU A 13 14.84 -24.18 -3.24
C GLU A 13 13.92 -22.97 -3.09
N GLN A 14 12.71 -23.08 -3.65
CA GLN A 14 11.70 -22.02 -3.55
C GLN A 14 10.68 -22.36 -2.46
N LEU A 15 10.48 -21.43 -1.53
CA LEU A 15 9.39 -21.54 -0.56
C LEU A 15 8.03 -21.39 -1.28
N GLY A 16 7.28 -22.48 -1.36
CA GLY A 16 6.00 -22.52 -2.07
C GLY A 16 4.77 -22.10 -1.24
N ARG A 17 4.93 -21.70 0.03
CA ARG A 17 3.80 -21.33 0.91
C ARG A 17 3.95 -19.92 1.47
N GLN A 18 2.90 -19.11 1.34
CA GLN A 18 2.79 -17.78 1.94
C GLN A 18 1.81 -17.77 3.11
N CYS A 19 2.10 -16.97 4.14
CA CYS A 19 1.34 -16.93 5.40
C CYS A 19 0.76 -15.53 5.73
N ARG A 20 0.83 -14.56 4.82
CA ARG A 20 0.49 -13.15 5.08
C ARG A 20 -0.76 -12.70 4.32
N MET A 21 -0.80 -12.91 3.02
CA MET A 21 -1.84 -12.37 2.15
C MET A 21 -3.06 -13.30 2.12
N ARG A 22 -4.23 -12.71 1.92
CA ARG A 22 -5.44 -13.45 1.53
C ARG A 22 -5.31 -13.97 0.10
N ASP A 23 -6.16 -14.93 -0.27
CA ASP A 23 -6.13 -15.53 -1.61
C ASP A 23 -6.46 -14.52 -2.72
N ASP A 24 -7.40 -13.62 -2.48
CA ASP A 24 -7.76 -12.53 -3.41
C ASP A 24 -6.55 -11.68 -3.88
N ILE A 25 -5.63 -11.36 -2.97
CA ILE A 25 -4.39 -10.63 -3.29
C ILE A 25 -3.35 -11.60 -3.89
N ALA A 26 -3.20 -12.79 -3.34
CA ALA A 26 -2.23 -13.78 -3.84
C ALA A 26 -2.55 -14.26 -5.28
N ASP A 27 -3.83 -14.27 -5.66
CA ASP A 27 -4.30 -14.60 -7.00
C ASP A 27 -3.81 -13.62 -8.07
N LEU A 28 -3.55 -12.35 -7.72
CA LEU A 28 -2.90 -11.41 -8.64
C LEU A 28 -1.49 -11.91 -9.02
N LEU A 29 -0.73 -12.41 -8.05
CA LEU A 29 0.63 -12.93 -8.31
C LEU A 29 0.60 -14.23 -9.11
N ARG A 30 -0.37 -15.09 -8.83
CA ARG A 30 -0.59 -16.35 -9.57
C ARG A 30 -1.01 -16.09 -11.01
N SER A 31 -1.97 -15.20 -11.23
CA SER A 31 -2.49 -14.86 -12.56
C SER A 31 -1.44 -14.19 -13.45
N LEU A 32 -0.55 -13.38 -12.86
CA LEU A 32 0.61 -12.80 -13.55
C LEU A 32 1.76 -13.80 -13.78
N SER A 33 1.62 -15.06 -13.36
CA SER A 33 2.65 -16.10 -13.47
C SER A 33 4.00 -15.73 -12.84
N ILE A 34 4.02 -14.81 -11.87
CA ILE A 34 5.23 -14.42 -11.14
C ILE A 34 5.67 -15.57 -10.22
N TYR A 35 4.71 -16.20 -9.55
CA TYR A 35 4.92 -17.39 -8.72
C TYR A 35 3.84 -18.45 -9.01
N LYS A 36 4.09 -19.32 -9.98
CA LYS A 36 3.10 -20.30 -10.49
C LYS A 36 2.56 -21.24 -9.40
N ASP A 37 3.43 -21.70 -8.50
CA ASP A 37 3.08 -22.71 -7.48
C ASP A 37 2.85 -22.12 -6.07
N LEU A 38 2.62 -20.81 -5.96
CA LEU A 38 2.45 -20.14 -4.66
C LEU A 38 1.13 -20.55 -3.98
N LYS A 39 1.25 -21.31 -2.90
CA LYS A 39 0.13 -21.78 -2.08
C LYS A 39 -0.08 -20.86 -0.88
N THR A 40 -1.34 -20.60 -0.54
CA THR A 40 -1.71 -19.86 0.67
C THR A 40 -1.84 -20.81 1.85
N ASN A 41 -1.19 -20.49 2.97
CA ASN A 41 -1.37 -21.18 4.22
C ASN A 41 -2.66 -20.70 4.91
N LYS A 42 -3.76 -21.42 4.67
CA LYS A 42 -5.10 -21.07 5.18
C LYS A 42 -5.18 -20.99 6.71
N GLU A 43 -4.39 -21.79 7.44
CA GLU A 43 -4.38 -21.76 8.91
C GLU A 43 -3.86 -20.43 9.46
N LYS A 44 -2.97 -19.76 8.72
CA LYS A 44 -2.38 -18.48 9.12
C LYS A 44 -3.14 -17.27 8.56
N THR A 45 -3.87 -17.44 7.47
CA THR A 45 -4.51 -16.32 6.75
C THR A 45 -6.03 -16.24 6.94
N CYS A 46 -6.66 -17.25 7.55
CA CYS A 46 -8.11 -17.29 7.76
C CYS A 46 -8.66 -16.08 8.55
N ASN A 47 -7.85 -15.53 9.46
CA ASN A 47 -8.23 -14.40 10.31
C ASN A 47 -7.95 -13.03 9.67
N ASN A 48 -7.27 -12.98 8.51
CA ASN A 48 -6.94 -11.73 7.84
C ASN A 48 -8.18 -11.24 7.10
N LYS A 49 -9.18 -10.73 7.81
CA LYS A 49 -10.40 -10.17 7.21
C LYS A 49 -10.13 -8.76 6.67
N PRO A 50 -10.81 -8.33 5.59
CA PRO A 50 -10.80 -6.93 5.20
C PRO A 50 -11.37 -6.07 6.34
N PRO A 51 -11.07 -4.76 6.37
CA PRO A 51 -11.70 -3.85 7.32
C PRO A 51 -13.24 -3.95 7.25
N ASP A 52 -13.91 -4.06 8.40
CA ASP A 52 -15.38 -4.26 8.47
C ASP A 52 -16.19 -3.14 7.77
N CYS A 53 -15.60 -1.95 7.63
CA CYS A 53 -16.21 -0.82 6.95
C CYS A 53 -16.06 -0.85 5.41
N VAL A 54 -15.34 -1.84 4.86
CA VAL A 54 -15.19 -2.01 3.41
C VAL A 54 -15.79 -3.34 2.95
N GLY A 55 -16.53 -3.32 1.84
CA GLY A 55 -17.20 -4.51 1.31
C GLY A 55 -16.28 -5.54 0.65
N GLY A 56 -14.97 -5.31 0.64
CA GLY A 56 -14.00 -6.11 -0.09
C GLY A 56 -12.56 -5.85 0.38
N SER A 57 -11.65 -6.73 -0.01
CA SER A 57 -10.23 -6.70 0.35
C SER A 57 -9.33 -6.04 -0.71
N LEU A 58 -9.84 -5.93 -1.94
CA LEU A 58 -9.08 -5.43 -3.09
C LEU A 58 -9.98 -4.55 -3.95
N PHE A 59 -9.50 -3.34 -4.24
CA PHE A 59 -10.19 -2.38 -5.08
C PHE A 59 -9.20 -1.75 -6.06
N PHE A 60 -9.63 -1.59 -7.30
CA PHE A 60 -8.91 -0.82 -8.30
C PHE A 60 -9.71 0.43 -8.66
N VAL A 61 -9.10 1.59 -8.48
CA VAL A 61 -9.71 2.87 -8.87
C VAL A 61 -9.00 3.40 -10.11
N LYS A 62 -9.78 3.71 -11.14
CA LYS A 62 -9.29 4.32 -12.38
C LYS A 62 -9.71 5.78 -12.45
N HIS A 63 -8.77 6.66 -12.80
CA HIS A 63 -9.05 8.03 -13.21
C HIS A 63 -8.14 8.44 -14.37
N THR A 64 -8.44 9.59 -14.99
CA THR A 64 -7.72 10.11 -16.17
C THR A 64 -6.99 11.43 -15.90
N VAL A 65 -6.97 11.89 -14.64
CA VAL A 65 -6.23 13.10 -14.24
C VAL A 65 -4.73 12.84 -14.31
N HIS A 66 -4.04 13.67 -15.11
CA HIS A 66 -2.61 13.57 -15.32
C HIS A 66 -1.80 14.01 -14.09
N GLU A 67 -0.63 13.42 -13.94
CA GLU A 67 0.34 13.82 -12.93
C GLU A 67 1.03 15.15 -13.29
N THR A 68 1.58 15.79 -12.28
CA THR A 68 2.32 17.04 -12.39
C THR A 68 3.75 16.85 -11.89
N GLN A 69 4.71 17.44 -12.61
CA GLN A 69 6.11 17.43 -12.18
C GLN A 69 6.33 18.42 -11.05
N ILE A 70 7.09 18.01 -10.04
CA ILE A 70 7.46 18.89 -8.94
C ILE A 70 8.58 19.82 -9.38
N LYS A 71 8.39 21.12 -9.16
CA LYS A 71 9.39 22.15 -9.48
C LYS A 71 10.74 21.81 -8.84
N GLY A 72 11.79 21.74 -9.66
CA GLY A 72 13.16 21.44 -9.20
C GLY A 72 13.43 19.95 -8.93
N SER A 73 12.56 19.03 -9.37
CA SER A 73 12.73 17.59 -9.21
C SER A 73 12.28 16.82 -10.45
N ASN A 74 12.81 15.62 -10.63
CA ASN A 74 12.28 14.64 -11.60
C ASN A 74 11.13 13.81 -11.02
N SER A 75 10.68 14.13 -9.80
CA SER A 75 9.57 13.43 -9.17
C SER A 75 8.22 13.98 -9.62
N LEU A 76 7.22 13.10 -9.65
CA LEU A 76 5.87 13.36 -10.10
C LEU A 76 4.92 13.31 -8.90
N CYS A 77 3.82 14.06 -8.98
CA CYS A 77 2.73 13.96 -8.03
C CYS A 77 1.37 14.07 -8.72
N ASN A 78 0.38 13.39 -8.16
CA ASN A 78 -1.00 13.45 -8.60
C ASN A 78 -1.89 13.91 -7.44
N HIS A 79 -2.38 15.14 -7.53
CA HIS A 79 -3.24 15.74 -6.50
C HIS A 79 -4.60 15.06 -6.37
N LYS A 80 -5.13 14.47 -7.45
CA LYS A 80 -6.41 13.76 -7.41
C LYS A 80 -6.29 12.47 -6.59
N GLU A 81 -5.22 11.73 -6.79
CA GLU A 81 -4.90 10.52 -6.02
C GLU A 81 -4.65 10.85 -4.55
N ILE A 82 -3.90 11.93 -4.26
CA ILE A 82 -3.65 12.36 -2.87
C ILE A 82 -4.97 12.59 -2.13
N ARG A 83 -5.90 13.31 -2.76
CA ARG A 83 -7.21 13.56 -2.16
C ARG A 83 -8.01 12.28 -1.96
N LEU A 84 -8.02 11.39 -2.96
CA LEU A 84 -8.72 10.10 -2.86
C LEU A 84 -8.20 9.27 -1.68
N ILE A 85 -6.88 9.16 -1.54
CA ILE A 85 -6.25 8.37 -0.46
C ILE A 85 -6.48 9.03 0.90
N LEU A 86 -6.44 10.36 0.98
CA LEU A 86 -6.79 11.08 2.21
C LEU A 86 -8.24 10.79 2.63
N ASP A 87 -9.20 10.85 1.70
CA ASP A 87 -10.61 10.56 1.97
C ASP A 87 -10.80 9.11 2.48
N VAL A 88 -10.07 8.14 1.90
CA VAL A 88 -10.06 6.75 2.36
C VAL A 88 -9.45 6.62 3.76
N ALA A 89 -8.33 7.27 4.03
CA ALA A 89 -7.69 7.24 5.34
C ALA A 89 -8.60 7.84 6.42
N VAL A 90 -9.24 8.98 6.14
CA VAL A 90 -10.25 9.61 7.00
C VAL A 90 -11.40 8.63 7.27
N TYR A 91 -11.90 7.95 6.23
CA TYR A 91 -12.96 6.97 6.38
C TYR A 91 -12.55 5.81 7.29
N LEU A 92 -11.33 5.27 7.15
CA LEU A 92 -10.83 4.21 8.03
C LEU A 92 -10.70 4.70 9.49
N MET A 93 -10.13 5.88 9.72
CA MET A 93 -9.99 6.43 11.08
C MET A 93 -11.35 6.68 11.74
N LYS A 94 -12.35 7.15 10.98
CA LYS A 94 -13.74 7.32 11.45
C LYS A 94 -14.39 6.01 11.90
N ASN A 95 -13.97 4.89 11.31
CA ASN A 95 -14.48 3.56 11.62
C ASN A 95 -13.63 2.84 12.69
N GLY A 96 -12.77 3.55 13.42
CA GLY A 96 -12.07 3.04 14.59
C GLY A 96 -10.73 2.33 14.31
N TYR A 97 -10.23 2.39 13.07
CA TYR A 97 -8.89 1.85 12.75
C TYR A 97 -7.79 2.77 13.30
N SER A 98 -6.66 2.16 13.69
CA SER A 98 -5.48 2.86 14.17
C SER A 98 -4.58 3.29 13.00
N PRO A 99 -3.80 4.38 13.12
CA PRO A 99 -2.76 4.70 12.14
C PRO A 99 -1.78 3.56 11.87
N ASP A 100 -1.50 2.71 12.86
CA ASP A 100 -0.61 1.55 12.72
C ASP A 100 -1.20 0.43 11.85
N ASP A 101 -2.53 0.40 11.69
CA ASP A 101 -3.22 -0.55 10.82
C ASP A 101 -3.15 -0.15 9.34
N VAL A 102 -2.72 1.08 9.05
CA VAL A 102 -2.78 1.68 7.71
C VAL A 102 -1.39 2.10 7.27
N THR A 103 -1.00 1.67 6.06
CA THR A 103 0.22 2.15 5.39
C THR A 103 -0.11 2.57 3.98
N VAL A 104 0.40 3.74 3.58
CA VAL A 104 0.29 4.27 2.21
C VAL A 104 1.64 4.11 1.52
N LEU A 105 1.64 3.40 0.39
CA LEU A 105 2.81 3.20 -0.44
C LEU A 105 2.69 4.02 -1.72
N CYS A 106 3.75 4.72 -2.11
CA CYS A 106 3.80 5.47 -3.37
C CYS A 106 5.09 5.15 -4.13
N PRO A 107 5.09 5.14 -5.48
CA PRO A 107 6.31 4.93 -6.25
C PRO A 107 7.22 6.18 -6.23
N TYR A 108 6.65 7.38 -6.26
CA TYR A 108 7.40 8.62 -6.34
C TYR A 108 7.56 9.29 -4.97
N ARG A 109 8.79 9.69 -4.64
CA ARG A 109 9.09 10.42 -3.39
C ARG A 109 8.32 11.74 -3.27
N GLY A 110 8.17 12.45 -4.37
CA GLY A 110 7.41 13.69 -4.44
C GLY A 110 5.93 13.53 -4.08
N GLN A 111 5.34 12.40 -4.44
CA GLN A 111 3.98 12.02 -4.04
C GLN A 111 3.91 11.80 -2.52
N VAL A 112 4.90 11.10 -1.93
CA VAL A 112 4.99 10.89 -0.47
C VAL A 112 5.04 12.21 0.29
N ASP A 113 5.90 13.14 -0.12
CA ASP A 113 6.07 14.43 0.57
C ASP A 113 4.78 15.27 0.51
N LYS A 114 4.12 15.29 -0.65
CA LYS A 114 2.83 15.97 -0.82
C LYS A 114 1.70 15.29 -0.04
N MET A 115 1.68 13.97 0.01
CA MET A 115 0.70 13.20 0.79
C MET A 115 0.85 13.48 2.29
N LYS A 116 2.09 13.44 2.83
CA LYS A 116 2.37 13.80 4.23
C LYS A 116 1.92 15.20 4.58
N THR A 117 2.17 16.16 3.67
CA THR A 117 1.73 17.54 3.85
C THR A 117 0.20 17.63 3.92
N ALA A 118 -0.52 16.91 3.06
CA ALA A 118 -1.98 16.87 3.05
C ALA A 118 -2.55 16.24 4.33
N PHE A 119 -1.99 15.11 4.79
CA PHE A 119 -2.41 14.43 6.02
C PHE A 119 -2.17 15.31 7.27
N ASN A 120 -1.02 15.99 7.33
CA ASN A 120 -0.72 16.92 8.41
C ASN A 120 -1.67 18.13 8.45
N LYS A 121 -1.99 18.69 7.28
CA LYS A 121 -2.95 19.78 7.17
C LYS A 121 -4.34 19.35 7.65
N GLU A 122 -4.84 18.21 7.16
CA GLU A 122 -6.14 17.68 7.55
C GLU A 122 -6.22 17.38 9.06
N SER A 123 -5.11 16.91 9.64
CA SER A 123 -5.02 16.67 11.09
C SER A 123 -5.06 17.95 11.94
N SER A 124 -4.81 19.11 11.33
CA SER A 124 -4.78 20.42 12.01
C SER A 124 -6.09 21.20 11.85
N ASP A 125 -6.79 21.03 10.73
CA ASP A 125 -8.01 21.80 10.41
C ASP A 125 -9.27 21.23 11.09
N SER A 126 -9.31 19.93 11.39
CA SER A 126 -10.50 19.25 11.94
C SER A 126 -10.44 19.11 13.47
N ARG A 127 -11.50 19.52 14.18
CA ARG A 127 -11.64 19.40 15.66
C ARG A 127 -11.95 17.97 16.17
N GLU A 128 -12.05 17.00 15.26
CA GLU A 128 -12.50 15.65 15.57
C GLU A 128 -11.32 14.77 16.01
N GLU A 129 -11.49 13.92 17.01
CA GLU A 129 -10.38 13.13 17.59
C GLU A 129 -9.64 12.28 16.54
N TYR A 130 -10.37 11.71 15.57
CA TYR A 130 -9.79 10.88 14.52
C TYR A 130 -8.88 11.67 13.57
N SER A 131 -9.05 12.98 13.40
CA SER A 131 -8.26 13.77 12.45
C SER A 131 -6.80 13.85 12.91
N THR A 132 -6.60 13.99 14.21
CA THR A 132 -5.27 14.07 14.83
C THR A 132 -4.45 12.80 14.64
N LYS A 133 -5.12 11.67 14.39
CA LYS A 133 -4.50 10.37 14.15
C LYS A 133 -3.89 10.26 12.74
N LEU A 134 -4.40 11.01 11.76
CA LEU A 134 -3.98 10.92 10.35
C LEU A 134 -2.48 11.17 10.16
N LYS A 135 -1.89 12.11 10.90
CA LYS A 135 -0.46 12.45 10.79
C LYS A 135 0.49 11.30 11.19
N TYR A 136 -0.01 10.29 11.89
CA TYR A 136 0.78 9.14 12.33
C TYR A 136 0.73 7.96 11.34
N ILE A 137 -0.08 8.06 10.28
CA ILE A 137 -0.14 7.01 9.25
C ILE A 137 1.22 6.93 8.56
N ASN A 138 1.74 5.71 8.40
CA ASN A 138 2.99 5.49 7.71
C ASN A 138 2.81 5.73 6.20
N ILE A 139 3.54 6.71 5.66
CA ILE A 139 3.57 7.03 4.23
C ILE A 139 5.02 6.93 3.76
N THR A 140 5.29 5.99 2.87
CA THR A 140 6.65 5.69 2.40
C THR A 140 6.68 5.30 0.92
N THR A 141 7.87 5.27 0.34
CA THR A 141 8.05 4.77 -1.02
C THR A 141 8.03 3.25 -1.04
N VAL A 142 7.69 2.66 -2.18
CA VAL A 142 7.73 1.19 -2.37
C VAL A 142 9.13 0.65 -2.07
N ASP A 143 10.18 1.32 -2.54
CA ASP A 143 11.57 0.92 -2.32
C ASP A 143 11.97 0.94 -0.84
N SER A 144 11.51 1.94 -0.09
CA SER A 144 11.82 2.09 1.33
C SER A 144 11.00 1.16 2.24
N PHE A 145 9.93 0.54 1.72
CA PHE A 145 9.11 -0.39 2.49
C PHE A 145 9.67 -1.81 2.53
N GLN A 146 10.50 -2.19 1.55
CA GLN A 146 11.13 -3.51 1.48
C GLN A 146 12.43 -3.62 2.30
N ALA A 147 12.85 -2.52 2.94
CA ALA A 147 14.12 -2.38 3.65
C ALA A 147 14.14 -3.06 5.02
#